data_AF-A0A1S8WXY6-F1
#
_entry.id   AF-A0A1S8WXY6-F1
#
_cell.length_a   1.000
_cell.length_b   1.000
_cell.length_c   1.000
_cell.angle_alpha   90.00
_cell.angle_beta   90.00
_cell.angle_gamma   90.00
#
_symmetry.space_group_name_H-M   'P 1'
#
loop_
_entity.id
_entity.type
_entity.pdbx_description
1 polymer ?
#
loop_
_entity_poly.entity_id
_entity_poly.type
_entity_poly.pdbx_seq_one_letter_code
_entity_poly.pdbx_strand_id
1 'polypeptide(L)'
;MPRWSRLVGLTIEWTCHGVPWIATTAVWLSLLWSYAAEFSLPRRKAPSIAGWTFERWLSGPNVFLFPDQWTKACCLLFSLLLDASVVGILKSAIRRPRPKGDNNTDMHLTVPQDIWSFPSGHASRAILLLWLLPDMFHFQQWHLMLLGVWALVVCVSRYAMQRHHLTDILAGVLLGFLQYHFVILIDWPALLYTLWFGR
;
A
#
# COMPACT_ATOMS: atom_id res chain seq x y z
N MET A 1 27.69 -1.67 -10.56
CA MET A 1 26.44 -2.15 -11.19
C MET A 1 26.43 -1.67 -12.65
N PRO A 2 26.14 -2.52 -13.66
CA PRO A 2 26.08 -2.13 -15.07
C PRO A 2 25.04 -1.03 -15.34
N ARG A 3 25.33 -0.09 -16.26
CA ARG A 3 24.45 1.07 -16.56
C ARG A 3 23.00 0.71 -16.88
N TRP A 4 22.79 -0.37 -17.64
CA TRP A 4 21.45 -0.85 -18.00
C TRP A 4 20.65 -1.37 -16.80
N SER A 5 21.27 -2.16 -15.93
CA SER A 5 20.60 -2.65 -14.71
C SER A 5 20.22 -1.52 -13.74
N ARG A 6 21.01 -0.44 -13.73
CA ARG A 6 20.72 0.76 -12.95
C ARG A 6 19.54 1.55 -13.54
N LEU A 7 19.47 1.66 -14.86
CA LEU A 7 18.34 2.29 -15.56
C LEU A 7 17.02 1.57 -15.26
N VAL A 8 17.02 0.24 -15.30
CA VAL A 8 15.85 -0.59 -14.95
C VAL A 8 15.46 -0.40 -13.47
N GLY A 9 16.43 -0.31 -12.57
CA GLY A 9 16.17 0.00 -11.16
C GLY A 9 15.51 1.36 -10.96
N LEU A 10 15.97 2.38 -11.70
CA LEU A 10 15.41 3.74 -11.66
C LEU A 10 14.01 3.80 -12.26
N THR A 11 13.72 3.08 -13.34
CA THR A 11 12.37 3.04 -13.91
C THR A 11 11.39 2.38 -12.94
N ILE A 12 11.79 1.30 -12.26
CA ILE A 12 11.00 0.67 -11.18
C ILE A 12 10.81 1.63 -10.01
N GLU A 13 11.83 2.41 -9.65
CA GLU A 13 11.74 3.44 -8.61
C GLU A 13 10.69 4.50 -8.98
N TRP A 14 10.72 5.01 -10.21
CA TRP A 14 9.78 6.04 -10.68
C TRP A 14 8.34 5.54 -10.80
N THR A 15 8.12 4.29 -11.21
CA THR A 15 6.76 3.71 -11.26
C THR A 15 6.21 3.39 -9.87
N CYS A 16 7.08 3.07 -8.91
CA CYS A 16 6.70 2.79 -7.52
C CYS A 16 6.64 4.04 -6.62
N HIS A 17 7.30 5.14 -7.02
CA HIS A 17 7.22 6.44 -6.36
C HIS A 17 5.88 7.10 -6.64
N GLY A 18 4.88 6.78 -5.82
CA GLY A 18 3.97 7.72 -5.15
C GLY A 18 3.18 8.73 -5.99
N VAL A 19 3.76 9.50 -6.91
CA VAL A 19 3.03 10.53 -7.68
C VAL A 19 2.17 9.92 -8.79
N PRO A 20 2.67 9.01 -9.66
CA PRO A 20 1.81 8.36 -10.65
C PRO A 20 0.72 7.52 -9.98
N TRP A 21 1.03 6.86 -8.86
CA TRP A 21 0.08 6.01 -8.16
C TRP A 21 -0.97 6.80 -7.35
N ILE A 22 -0.56 7.85 -6.63
CA ILE A 22 -1.50 8.77 -5.96
C ILE A 22 -2.34 9.48 -7.02
N ALA A 23 -1.76 9.92 -8.14
CA ALA A 23 -2.51 10.51 -9.24
C ALA A 23 -3.49 9.52 -9.86
N THR A 24 -3.09 8.26 -10.09
CA THR A 24 -3.97 7.22 -10.62
C THR A 24 -5.10 6.91 -9.63
N THR A 25 -4.80 6.82 -8.33
CA THR A 25 -5.80 6.61 -7.28
C THR A 25 -6.74 7.80 -7.16
N ALA A 26 -6.23 9.04 -7.24
CA ALA A 26 -7.03 10.27 -7.20
C ALA A 26 -7.91 10.41 -8.45
N VAL A 27 -7.37 10.12 -9.64
CA VAL A 27 -8.15 10.07 -10.88
C VAL A 27 -9.22 8.99 -10.80
N TRP A 28 -8.89 7.80 -10.27
CA TRP A 28 -9.84 6.73 -10.10
C TRP A 28 -10.97 7.09 -9.13
N LEU A 29 -10.66 7.77 -8.02
CA LEU A 29 -11.66 8.32 -7.09
C LEU A 29 -12.52 9.40 -7.74
N SER A 30 -11.93 10.30 -8.55
CA SER A 30 -12.66 11.31 -9.30
C SER A 30 -13.59 10.70 -10.35
N LEU A 31 -13.14 9.65 -11.03
CA LEU A 31 -13.96 8.88 -11.97
C LEU A 31 -15.10 8.19 -11.22
N LEU A 32 -14.81 7.49 -10.11
CA LEU A 32 -15.84 6.90 -9.25
C LEU A 32 -16.87 7.94 -8.79
N TRP A 33 -16.43 9.15 -8.41
CA TRP A 33 -17.30 10.28 -8.10
C TRP A 33 -18.21 10.68 -9.25
N SER A 34 -17.69 10.69 -10.49
CA SER A 34 -18.53 10.95 -11.66
C SER A 34 -19.52 9.81 -11.97
N TYR A 35 -19.23 8.58 -11.54
CA TYR A 35 -20.12 7.41 -11.64
C TYR A 35 -21.02 7.21 -10.40
N ALA A 36 -21.01 8.14 -9.44
CA ALA A 36 -21.74 8.05 -8.17
C ALA A 36 -23.28 8.05 -8.31
N ALA A 37 -23.82 8.17 -9.53
CA ALA A 37 -25.25 8.32 -9.78
C ALA A 37 -26.12 7.13 -9.29
N GLU A 38 -25.51 5.99 -8.96
CA GLU A 38 -26.23 4.79 -8.48
C GLU A 38 -25.67 4.24 -7.14
N PHE A 39 -25.04 5.11 -6.33
CA PHE A 39 -24.53 4.70 -5.03
C PHE A 39 -25.66 4.37 -4.04
N SER A 40 -25.88 3.07 -3.81
CA SER A 40 -26.73 2.58 -2.73
C SER A 40 -25.91 1.62 -1.86
N LEU A 41 -25.46 2.09 -0.70
CA LEU A 41 -24.93 1.17 0.31
C LEU A 41 -26.07 0.23 0.73
N PRO A 42 -25.87 -1.09 0.73
CA PRO A 42 -26.85 -2.01 1.30
C PRO A 42 -27.17 -1.55 2.73
N ARG A 43 -28.46 -1.39 3.09
CA ARG A 43 -28.88 -1.16 4.48
C ARG A 43 -28.45 -2.35 5.32
N ARG A 44 -27.24 -2.34 5.86
CA ARG A 44 -26.84 -3.19 6.97
C ARG A 44 -26.93 -2.34 8.23
N LYS A 45 -27.58 -2.89 9.26
CA LYS A 45 -27.39 -2.36 10.62
C LYS A 45 -25.89 -2.31 10.86
N ALA A 46 -25.41 -1.20 11.44
CA ALA A 46 -24.04 -1.13 11.95
C ALA A 46 -23.76 -2.45 12.66
N PRO A 47 -22.70 -3.18 12.29
CA PRO A 47 -22.35 -4.37 13.03
C PRO A 47 -22.29 -3.96 14.50
N SER A 48 -22.71 -4.85 15.40
CA SER A 48 -22.16 -4.78 16.76
C SER A 48 -20.66 -4.59 16.56
N ILE A 49 -20.02 -3.66 17.27
CA ILE A 49 -18.57 -3.56 17.33
C ILE A 49 -18.10 -4.94 17.80
N ALA A 50 -17.97 -5.87 16.86
CA ALA A 50 -17.66 -7.26 17.12
C ALA A 50 -16.20 -7.14 17.47
N GLY A 51 -15.95 -7.18 18.79
CA GLY A 51 -14.70 -6.80 19.39
C GLY A 51 -13.55 -7.36 18.57
N TRP A 52 -12.51 -6.55 18.41
CA TRP A 52 -11.26 -7.04 17.88
C TRP A 52 -10.90 -8.32 18.63
N THR A 53 -10.81 -9.44 17.92
CA THR A 53 -10.41 -10.74 18.47
C THR A 53 -9.23 -11.25 17.66
N PHE A 54 -8.28 -11.89 18.35
CA PHE A 54 -7.13 -12.51 17.71
C PHE A 54 -7.54 -13.59 16.69
N GLU A 55 -8.65 -14.28 16.96
CA GLU A 55 -9.24 -15.26 16.02
C GLU A 55 -9.71 -14.59 14.72
N ARG A 56 -10.36 -13.42 14.81
CA ARG A 56 -10.75 -12.61 13.65
C ARG A 56 -9.53 -12.07 12.89
N TRP A 57 -8.42 -11.82 13.59
CA TRP A 57 -7.15 -11.43 12.96
C TRP A 57 -6.54 -12.59 12.15
N LEU A 58 -6.72 -13.85 12.59
CA LEU A 58 -6.24 -15.04 11.88
C LEU A 58 -7.17 -15.53 10.76
N SER A 59 -8.48 -15.25 10.84
CA SER A 59 -9.48 -15.79 9.90
C SER A 59 -9.42 -15.21 8.48
N GLY A 60 -8.63 -14.16 8.27
CA GLY A 60 -8.56 -13.44 6.99
C GLY A 60 -9.77 -12.53 6.74
N PRO A 61 -9.84 -11.89 5.57
CA PRO A 61 -10.86 -10.90 5.23
C PRO A 61 -12.25 -11.55 5.15
N ASN A 62 -13.26 -10.87 5.70
CA ASN A 62 -14.65 -11.29 5.52
C ASN A 62 -15.04 -11.19 4.05
N VAL A 63 -15.73 -12.20 3.51
CA VAL A 63 -16.23 -12.22 2.10
C VAL A 63 -17.12 -11.00 1.78
N PHE A 64 -17.69 -10.36 2.80
CA PHE A 64 -18.52 -9.17 2.70
C PHE A 64 -17.79 -7.84 2.97
N LEU A 65 -16.46 -7.83 3.05
CA LEU A 65 -15.69 -6.63 3.37
C LEU A 65 -15.77 -5.58 2.25
N PHE A 66 -15.93 -6.02 1.00
CA PHE A 66 -15.93 -5.15 -0.17
C PHE A 66 -17.16 -5.37 -1.06
N PRO A 67 -18.38 -5.02 -0.57
CA PRO A 67 -19.62 -5.19 -1.32
C PRO A 67 -19.66 -4.31 -2.58
N ASP A 68 -19.10 -3.10 -2.49
CA ASP A 68 -19.23 -2.06 -3.51
C ASP A 68 -17.86 -1.52 -3.95
N GLN A 69 -17.81 -0.95 -5.15
CA GLN A 69 -16.58 -0.35 -5.69
C GLN A 69 -16.06 0.82 -4.83
N TRP A 70 -16.99 1.56 -4.22
CA TRP A 70 -16.69 2.65 -3.28
C TRP A 70 -15.90 2.18 -2.06
N THR A 71 -16.32 1.07 -1.46
CA THR A 71 -15.66 0.46 -0.32
C THR A 71 -14.23 0.07 -0.66
N LYS A 72 -14.02 -0.51 -1.85
CA LYS A 72 -12.67 -0.86 -2.36
C LYS A 72 -11.80 0.38 -2.53
N ALA A 73 -12.34 1.44 -3.15
CA ALA A 73 -11.58 2.65 -3.44
C ALA A 73 -11.21 3.43 -2.17
N CYS A 74 -12.14 3.61 -1.24
CA CYS A 74 -11.87 4.26 0.04
C CYS A 74 -10.86 3.47 0.88
N CYS A 75 -11.01 2.14 0.92
CA CYS A 75 -10.06 1.26 1.59
C CYS A 75 -8.67 1.38 0.98
N LEU A 76 -8.54 1.31 -0.35
CA LEU A 76 -7.25 1.42 -1.03
C LEU A 76 -6.59 2.79 -0.78
N LEU A 77 -7.35 3.88 -0.91
CA LEU A 77 -6.85 5.22 -0.62
C LEU A 77 -6.35 5.33 0.81
N PHE A 78 -7.16 4.92 1.78
CA PHE A 78 -6.79 4.97 3.18
C PHE A 78 -5.54 4.13 3.45
N SER A 79 -5.46 2.93 2.88
CA SER A 79 -4.30 2.03 3.03
C SER A 79 -3.01 2.68 2.52
N LEU A 80 -3.05 3.33 1.35
CA LEU A 80 -1.90 4.01 0.77
C LEU A 80 -1.49 5.26 1.56
N LEU A 81 -2.46 6.03 2.07
CA LEU A 81 -2.20 7.18 2.93
C LEU A 81 -1.65 6.75 4.29
N LEU A 82 -2.16 5.66 4.86
CA LEU A 82 -1.66 5.05 6.09
C LEU A 82 -0.21 4.59 5.92
N ASP A 83 0.09 3.85 4.84
CA ASP A 83 1.47 3.42 4.51
C ASP A 83 2.42 4.62 4.42
N ALA A 84 2.06 5.61 3.60
CA ALA A 84 2.88 6.81 3.43
C ALA A 84 3.12 7.57 4.74
N SER A 85 2.08 7.68 5.57
CA SER A 85 2.16 8.37 6.87
C SER A 85 3.03 7.61 7.86
N VAL A 86 2.80 6.31 8.03
CA VAL A 86 3.55 5.48 9.00
C VAL A 86 5.00 5.35 8.58
N VAL A 87 5.29 5.12 7.30
CA VAL A 87 6.66 5.10 6.78
C VAL A 87 7.33 6.45 6.97
N GLY A 88 6.64 7.55 6.69
CA GLY A 88 7.16 8.91 6.88
C GLY A 88 7.51 9.21 8.34
N ILE A 89 6.66 8.79 9.28
CA ILE A 89 6.89 8.92 10.72
C ILE A 89 8.07 8.06 11.16
N LEU A 90 8.14 6.79 10.75
CA LEU A 90 9.23 5.89 11.13
C LEU A 90 10.58 6.36 10.56
N LYS A 91 10.60 6.85 9.31
CA LYS A 91 11.78 7.47 8.70
C LYS A 91 12.26 8.68 9.48
N SER A 92 11.34 9.56 9.90
CA SER A 92 11.69 10.77 10.65
C SER A 92 12.12 10.48 12.09
N ALA A 93 11.65 9.39 12.69
CA ALA A 93 12.01 8.95 14.03
C ALA A 93 13.36 8.21 14.08
N ILE A 94 13.58 7.23 13.19
CA ILE A 94 14.75 6.33 13.27
C ILE A 94 15.97 6.92 12.58
N ARG A 95 15.77 7.73 11.52
CA ARG A 95 16.83 8.48 10.83
C ARG A 95 18.07 7.66 10.47
N ARG A 96 17.85 6.42 9.99
CA ARG A 96 18.93 5.53 9.59
C ARG A 96 19.58 6.01 8.28
N PRO A 97 20.91 6.16 8.21
CA PRO A 97 21.58 6.57 6.99
C PRO A 97 21.53 5.47 5.92
N ARG A 98 21.50 5.88 4.64
CA ARG A 98 21.51 4.97 3.50
C ARG A 98 22.88 4.26 3.34
N PRO A 99 22.95 3.12 2.62
CA PRO A 99 24.20 2.43 2.33
C PRO A 99 25.23 3.33 1.63
N LYS A 100 26.53 3.10 1.88
CA LYS A 100 27.64 3.92 1.35
C LYS A 100 27.78 3.92 -0.19
N GLY A 101 27.07 3.04 -0.89
CA GLY A 101 27.05 2.95 -2.35
C GLY A 101 25.90 3.70 -3.02
N ASP A 102 25.13 4.49 -2.26
CA ASP A 102 24.09 5.35 -2.83
C ASP A 102 24.72 6.48 -3.67
N ASN A 103 24.34 6.59 -4.95
CA ASN A 103 24.75 7.76 -5.73
C ASN A 103 23.69 8.85 -5.53
N ASN A 104 24.07 9.89 -4.78
CA ASN A 104 23.26 11.08 -4.55
C ASN A 104 22.89 11.84 -5.84
N THR A 105 23.53 11.56 -6.98
CA THR A 105 23.30 12.22 -8.27
C THR A 105 22.07 11.73 -9.02
N ASP A 106 21.49 10.58 -8.64
CA ASP A 106 20.36 9.98 -9.38
C ASP A 106 18.99 10.47 -8.89
N MET A 107 18.98 11.42 -7.95
CA MET A 107 17.82 11.83 -7.18
C MET A 107 17.51 13.32 -7.45
N HIS A 108 17.17 13.64 -8.70
CA HIS A 108 16.92 15.02 -9.13
C HIS A 108 15.54 15.58 -8.71
N LEU A 109 14.65 14.74 -8.15
CA LEU A 109 13.26 15.11 -7.82
C LEU A 109 12.78 14.46 -6.51
N THR A 110 13.69 14.34 -5.54
CA THR A 110 13.36 13.66 -4.29
C THR A 110 12.67 14.58 -3.31
N VAL A 111 11.46 14.19 -2.92
CA VAL A 111 10.79 14.70 -1.73
C VAL A 111 11.75 14.54 -0.54
N PRO A 112 11.89 15.52 0.37
CA PRO A 112 12.82 15.48 1.52
C PRO A 112 12.71 14.24 2.41
N GLN A 113 11.59 13.50 2.33
CA GLN A 113 11.34 12.25 3.05
C GLN A 113 12.25 11.09 2.64
N ASP A 114 13.02 11.21 1.56
CA ASP A 114 13.83 10.12 1.06
C ASP A 114 15.27 10.10 1.59
N ILE A 115 15.65 11.04 2.45
CA ILE A 115 17.00 11.08 3.04
C ILE A 115 17.28 9.84 3.91
N TRP A 116 16.24 9.25 4.52
CA TRP A 116 16.37 8.15 5.48
C TRP A 116 16.06 6.78 4.87
N SER A 117 16.81 5.76 5.30
CA SER A 117 16.74 4.41 4.73
C SER A 117 15.73 3.49 5.44
N PHE A 118 15.47 3.68 6.72
CA PHE A 118 14.60 2.76 7.49
C PHE A 118 13.21 3.35 7.72
N PRO A 119 12.11 2.60 7.49
CA PRO A 119 12.02 1.34 6.76
C PRO A 119 11.95 1.56 5.24
N SER A 120 12.06 0.49 4.46
CA SER A 120 11.81 0.55 3.01
C SER A 120 10.32 0.74 2.72
N GLY A 121 9.93 1.97 2.35
CA GLY A 121 8.56 2.27 1.94
C GLY A 121 8.12 1.55 0.67
N HIS A 122 9.06 1.25 -0.24
CA HIS A 122 8.77 0.46 -1.44
C HIS A 122 8.40 -0.98 -1.09
N ALA A 123 9.13 -1.59 -0.16
CA ALA A 123 8.84 -2.95 0.29
C ALA A 123 7.51 -2.99 1.07
N SER A 124 7.28 -2.01 1.95
CA SER A 124 6.01 -1.88 2.69
C SER A 124 4.80 -1.80 1.75
N ARG A 125 4.81 -0.86 0.81
CA ARG A 125 3.71 -0.69 -0.15
C ARG A 125 3.51 -1.89 -1.08
N ALA A 126 4.58 -2.47 -1.60
CA ALA A 126 4.48 -3.62 -2.50
C ALA A 126 3.84 -4.82 -1.79
N ILE A 127 4.19 -5.07 -0.53
CA ILE A 127 3.60 -6.14 0.26
C ILE A 127 2.17 -5.82 0.66
N LEU A 128 1.87 -4.58 1.08
CA LEU A 128 0.51 -4.15 1.35
C LEU A 128 -0.42 -4.44 0.15
N LEU A 129 0.00 -4.04 -1.06
CA LEU A 129 -0.79 -4.26 -2.29
C LEU A 129 -0.85 -5.72 -2.71
N LEU A 130 0.22 -6.49 -2.51
CA LEU A 130 0.26 -7.92 -2.79
C LEU A 130 -0.85 -8.67 -2.05
N TRP A 131 -1.11 -8.31 -0.80
CA TRP A 131 -2.16 -8.94 0.02
C TRP A 131 -3.53 -8.28 -0.16
N LEU A 132 -3.59 -6.96 -0.31
CA LEU A 132 -4.86 -6.24 -0.36
C LEU A 132 -5.63 -6.39 -1.69
N LEU A 133 -4.92 -6.39 -2.83
CA LEU A 133 -5.58 -6.44 -4.14
C LEU A 133 -6.35 -7.75 -4.38
N PRO A 134 -5.81 -8.95 -4.04
CA PRO A 134 -6.55 -10.21 -4.14
C PRO A 134 -7.87 -10.24 -3.38
N ASP A 135 -7.99 -9.50 -2.28
CA ASP A 135 -9.23 -9.43 -1.51
C ASP A 135 -10.26 -8.50 -2.16
N MET A 136 -9.80 -7.50 -2.92
CA MET A 136 -10.67 -6.53 -3.60
C MET A 136 -11.13 -7.00 -4.98
N PHE A 137 -10.31 -7.77 -5.69
CA PHE A 137 -10.54 -8.12 -7.08
C PHE A 137 -10.36 -9.61 -7.33
N HIS A 138 -11.14 -10.16 -8.26
CA HIS A 138 -10.97 -11.54 -8.69
C HIS A 138 -9.75 -11.66 -9.60
N PHE A 139 -8.67 -12.25 -9.07
CA PHE A 139 -7.49 -12.58 -9.86
C PHE A 139 -7.49 -14.06 -10.24
N GLN A 140 -7.10 -14.34 -11.48
CA GLN A 140 -6.70 -15.70 -11.85
C GLN A 140 -5.31 -16.02 -11.28
N GLN A 141 -5.00 -17.31 -11.12
CA GLN A 141 -3.75 -17.78 -10.53
C GLN A 141 -2.50 -17.15 -11.17
N TRP A 142 -2.47 -17.02 -12.49
CA TRP A 142 -1.37 -16.38 -13.21
C TRP A 142 -1.16 -14.91 -12.83
N HIS A 143 -2.24 -14.15 -12.59
CA HIS A 143 -2.14 -12.76 -12.17
C HIS A 143 -1.62 -12.62 -10.74
N LEU A 144 -2.00 -13.55 -9.84
CA LEU A 144 -1.45 -13.62 -8.48
C LEU A 144 0.06 -13.89 -8.50
N MET A 145 0.51 -14.80 -9.36
CA MET A 145 1.93 -15.08 -9.56
C MET A 145 2.66 -13.83 -10.07
N LEU A 146 2.13 -13.13 -11.07
CA LEU A 146 2.70 -11.90 -11.59
C LEU A 146 2.79 -10.81 -10.51
N LEU A 147 1.77 -10.67 -9.66
CA LEU A 147 1.76 -9.72 -8.55
C LEU A 147 2.82 -10.05 -7.51
N GLY A 148 2.99 -11.34 -7.16
CA GLY A 148 4.04 -11.82 -6.26
C GLY A 148 5.45 -11.57 -6.82
N VAL A 149 5.65 -11.87 -8.12
CA VAL A 149 6.91 -11.59 -8.82
C VAL A 149 7.20 -10.10 -8.82
N TRP A 150 6.20 -9.27 -9.11
CA TRP A 150 6.33 -7.81 -9.06
C TRP A 150 6.78 -7.33 -7.67
N ALA A 151 6.12 -7.78 -6.60
CA ALA A 151 6.48 -7.39 -5.23
C ALA A 151 7.91 -7.82 -4.87
N LEU A 152 8.33 -9.03 -5.28
CA LEU A 152 9.69 -9.52 -5.10
C LEU A 152 10.71 -8.67 -5.87
N VAL A 153 10.44 -8.37 -7.14
CA VAL A 153 11.29 -7.54 -8.00
C VAL A 153 11.46 -6.14 -7.41
N VAL A 154 10.39 -5.55 -6.87
CA VAL A 154 10.46 -4.26 -6.17
C VAL A 154 11.42 -4.37 -4.97
N CYS A 155 11.26 -5.38 -4.11
CA CYS A 155 12.14 -5.58 -2.95
C CYS A 155 13.61 -5.77 -3.35
N VAL A 156 13.87 -6.65 -4.32
CA VAL A 156 15.23 -6.92 -4.82
C VAL A 156 15.84 -5.68 -5.45
N SER A 157 15.06 -4.86 -6.18
CA SER A 157 15.57 -3.63 -6.79
C SER A 157 16.11 -2.65 -5.74
N ARG A 158 15.49 -2.58 -4.55
CA ARG A 158 15.93 -1.68 -3.47
C ARG A 158 17.29 -2.08 -2.88
N TYR A 159 17.53 -3.39 -2.81
CA TYR A 159 18.82 -3.93 -2.41
C TYR A 159 19.87 -3.74 -3.51
N ALA A 160 19.53 -4.08 -4.75
CA ALA A 160 20.43 -4.02 -5.89
C ALA A 160 20.92 -2.58 -6.18
N MET A 161 20.04 -1.59 -6.01
CA MET A 161 20.37 -0.16 -6.14
C MET A 161 21.07 0.42 -4.92
N GLN A 162 21.30 -0.37 -3.86
CA GLN A 162 21.94 0.07 -2.62
C GLN A 162 21.24 1.27 -1.96
N ARG A 163 19.92 1.41 -2.18
CA ARG A 163 19.09 2.44 -1.55
C ARG A 163 18.74 2.09 -0.11
N HIS A 164 18.63 0.79 0.17
CA HIS A 164 18.21 0.24 1.44
C HIS A 164 19.11 -0.92 1.85
N HIS A 165 19.31 -1.08 3.16
CA HIS A 165 19.90 -2.30 3.69
C HIS A 165 18.86 -3.43 3.69
N LEU A 166 19.33 -4.69 3.74
CA LEU A 166 18.43 -5.85 3.79
C LEU A 166 17.45 -5.77 4.98
N THR A 167 17.89 -5.30 6.13
CA THR A 167 17.05 -5.10 7.32
C THR A 167 15.95 -4.05 7.11
N ASP A 168 16.21 -3.00 6.33
CA ASP A 168 15.19 -1.98 5.99
C ASP A 168 14.09 -2.58 5.10
N ILE A 169 14.48 -3.50 4.21
CA ILE A 169 13.55 -4.21 3.30
C ILE A 169 12.70 -5.18 4.10
N LEU A 170 13.30 -6.00 4.96
CA LEU A 170 12.57 -6.93 5.83
C LEU A 170 11.60 -6.20 6.77
N ALA A 171 12.02 -5.08 7.36
CA ALA A 171 11.15 -4.23 8.16
C ALA A 171 10.00 -3.65 7.34
N GLY A 172 10.26 -3.24 6.10
CA GLY A 172 9.22 -2.80 5.16
C GLY A 172 8.22 -3.92 4.86
N VAL A 173 8.69 -5.13 4.55
CA VAL A 173 7.84 -6.31 4.29
C VAL A 173 6.93 -6.59 5.49
N LEU A 174 7.49 -6.61 6.70
CA LEU A 174 6.71 -6.80 7.93
C LEU A 174 5.69 -5.68 8.13
N LEU A 175 6.09 -4.42 7.94
CA LEU A 175 5.22 -3.27 8.09
C LEU A 175 4.03 -3.32 7.13
N GLY A 176 4.26 -3.61 5.86
CA GLY A 176 3.21 -3.72 4.85
C GLY A 176 2.21 -4.84 5.17
N PHE A 177 2.70 -5.98 5.66
CA PHE A 177 1.84 -7.09 6.09
C PHE A 177 0.99 -6.74 7.32
N LEU A 178 1.56 -6.02 8.29
CA LEU A 178 0.83 -5.54 9.47
C LEU A 178 -0.22 -4.48 9.11
N GLN A 179 0.11 -3.56 8.20
CA GLN A 179 -0.82 -2.57 7.69
C GLN A 179 -1.97 -3.22 6.93
N TYR A 180 -1.70 -4.22 6.10
CA TYR A 180 -2.73 -5.02 5.45
C TYR A 180 -3.69 -5.62 6.48
N HIS A 181 -3.17 -6.31 7.50
CA HIS A 181 -4.00 -6.88 8.57
C HIS A 181 -4.82 -5.83 9.31
N PHE A 182 -4.23 -4.66 9.59
CA PHE A 182 -4.95 -3.57 10.24
C PHE A 182 -6.13 -3.07 9.38
N VAL A 183 -5.92 -2.91 8.08
CA VAL A 183 -6.92 -2.40 7.14
C VAL A 183 -8.10 -3.36 6.97
N ILE A 184 -7.86 -4.67 6.89
CA ILE A 184 -8.94 -5.66 6.72
C ILE A 184 -9.79 -5.86 7.99
N LEU A 185 -9.30 -5.41 9.15
CA LEU A 185 -10.07 -5.41 10.40
C LEU A 185 -11.13 -4.31 10.44
N ILE A 186 -10.96 -3.25 9.65
CA ILE A 186 -11.88 -2.12 9.57
C ILE A 186 -13.12 -2.58 8.80
N ASP A 187 -14.30 -2.43 9.40
CA ASP A 187 -15.57 -2.67 8.70
C ASP A 187 -15.87 -1.48 7.77
N TRP A 188 -15.31 -1.55 6.55
CA TRP A 188 -15.42 -0.47 5.57
C TRP A 188 -16.86 -0.11 5.19
N PRO A 189 -17.78 -1.07 4.93
CA PRO A 189 -19.18 -0.74 4.66
C PRO A 189 -19.85 -0.02 5.82
N ALA A 190 -19.64 -0.47 7.06
CA ALA A 190 -20.21 0.15 8.23
C ALA A 190 -19.63 1.55 8.47
N LEU A 191 -18.30 1.69 8.36
CA LEU A 191 -17.61 2.96 8.51
C LEU A 191 -18.14 3.98 7.50
N LEU A 192 -18.20 3.61 6.22
CA LEU A 192 -18.73 4.51 5.18
C LEU A 192 -20.20 4.84 5.38
N TYR A 193 -21.02 3.87 5.79
CA TYR A 193 -22.42 4.11 6.12
C TYR A 193 -22.57 5.13 7.25
N THR A 194 -21.80 4.98 8.34
CA THR A 194 -21.83 5.94 9.46
C THR A 194 -21.33 7.33 9.07
N LEU A 195 -20.27 7.42 8.25
CA LEU A 195 -19.72 8.71 7.80
C LEU A 195 -20.67 9.44 6.84
N TRP A 196 -21.41 8.70 6.02
CA TRP A 196 -22.26 9.27 4.97
C TRP A 196 -23.70 9.52 5.42
N PHE A 197 -24.28 8.58 6.18
CA PHE A 197 -25.70 8.57 6.57
C PHE A 197 -25.92 8.72 8.09
N GLY A 198 -24.86 8.70 8.90
CA GLY A 198 -24.94 8.85 10.36
C GLY A 198 -25.16 10.29 10.84
N ARG A 199 -25.74 11.15 10.01
CA ARG A 199 -26.27 12.46 10.42
C ARG A 199 -27.79 12.39 10.52
#